data_AF-G9KW01-F1
#
_entry.id   AF-G9KW01-F1
#
_cell.length_a   1.000
_cell.length_b   1.000
_cell.length_c   1.000
_cell.angle_alpha   90.00
_cell.angle_beta   90.00
_cell.angle_gamma   90.00
#
_symmetry.space_group_name_H-M   'P 1'
#
loop_
_entity.id
_entity.type
_entity.pdbx_description
1 polymer ?
#
loop_
_entity_poly.entity_id
_entity_poly.type
_entity_poly.pdbx_seq_one_letter_code
_entity_poly.pdbx_strand_id
1 'polypeptide(L)'
;KFTIFDNGVNPERKNFIPETARIREELGAVCYETNVLGFRGPRKMTVIIPEINAQNQRIRIQPQNEQESLLSRLQRGARQGLVLLQNKAPSWSNESGAYVLNFHGRVTRASVKNFQIVHPD
;
A
#
# COMPACT_ATOMS: atom_id res chain seq x y z
N LYS A 1 9.73 -0.97 -3.20
CA LYS A 1 8.60 -0.10 -2.77
C LYS A 1 7.90 0.36 -4.04
N PHE A 2 6.59 0.55 -4.01
CA PHE A 2 5.80 0.96 -5.15
C PHE A 2 4.87 2.10 -4.72
N THR A 3 4.66 3.07 -5.62
CA THR A 3 3.70 4.17 -5.43
C THR A 3 2.74 4.16 -6.60
N ILE A 4 1.45 4.34 -6.31
CA ILE A 4 0.36 4.32 -7.28
C ILE A 4 -0.08 5.77 -7.47
N PHE A 5 -0.07 6.23 -8.72
CA PHE A 5 -0.49 7.58 -9.07
C PHE A 5 -1.75 7.55 -9.93
N ASP A 6 -2.48 8.66 -9.94
CA ASP A 6 -3.48 8.91 -10.98
C ASP A 6 -2.83 9.44 -12.28
N ASN A 7 -3.66 9.94 -13.20
CA ASN A 7 -3.21 10.44 -14.51
C ASN A 7 -2.75 11.91 -14.50
N GLY A 8 -2.56 12.53 -13.32
CA GLY A 8 -2.07 13.91 -13.24
C GLY A 8 -0.60 14.04 -13.65
N VAL A 9 -0.11 15.28 -13.66
CA VAL A 9 1.25 15.58 -14.08
C VAL A 9 2.25 15.34 -12.93
N ASN A 10 3.40 14.75 -13.26
CA ASN A 10 4.52 14.66 -12.33
C ASN A 10 5.12 16.06 -12.07
N PRO A 11 5.12 16.58 -10.82
CA PRO A 11 5.64 17.92 -10.51
C PRO A 11 7.15 18.07 -10.79
N GLU A 12 7.91 16.98 -10.82
CA GLU A 12 9.36 17.01 -11.10
C GLU A 12 9.69 16.99 -12.59
N ARG A 13 8.69 17.01 -13.47
CA ARG A 13 8.94 17.01 -14.92
C ARG A 13 9.59 18.34 -15.33
N LYS A 14 10.76 18.26 -15.98
CA LYS A 14 11.61 19.42 -16.35
C LYS A 14 10.93 20.58 -17.11
N ASN A 15 9.77 20.35 -17.74
CA ASN A 15 9.01 21.37 -18.50
C ASN A 15 7.63 21.64 -17.87
N PHE A 16 7.50 21.49 -16.56
CA PHE A 16 6.26 21.76 -15.84
C PHE A 16 5.93 23.26 -15.86
N ILE A 17 4.77 23.63 -16.41
CA ILE A 17 4.20 24.97 -16.31
C ILE A 17 3.15 24.92 -15.19
N PRO A 18 3.43 25.48 -13.99
CA PRO A 18 2.62 25.24 -12.79
C PRO A 18 1.17 25.72 -12.90
N GLU A 19 0.91 26.75 -13.70
CA GLU A 19 -0.37 27.48 -13.67
C GLU A 19 -1.53 26.77 -14.37
N THR A 20 -1.29 25.69 -15.14
CA THR A 20 -2.34 25.02 -15.94
C THR A 20 -2.46 23.51 -15.69
N ALA A 21 -1.50 22.90 -15.00
CA ALA A 21 -1.40 21.45 -14.90
C ALA A 21 -1.92 20.92 -13.56
N ARG A 22 -2.88 20.00 -13.62
CA ARG A 22 -3.32 19.22 -12.44
C ARG A 22 -2.20 18.27 -12.00
N ILE A 23 -1.59 18.54 -10.84
CA ILE A 23 -0.58 17.68 -10.22
C ILE A 23 -1.18 16.31 -9.88
N ARG A 24 -0.41 15.24 -10.12
CA ARG A 24 -0.83 13.86 -9.83
C ARG A 24 -1.10 13.64 -8.35
N GLU A 25 -2.12 12.83 -8.08
CA GLU A 25 -2.40 12.31 -6.74
C GLU A 25 -1.65 11.01 -6.49
N GLU A 26 -1.20 10.80 -5.26
CA GLU A 26 -0.80 9.49 -4.76
C GLU A 26 -2.02 8.73 -4.21
N LEU A 27 -2.37 7.64 -4.89
CA LEU A 27 -3.53 6.81 -4.57
C LEU A 27 -3.22 5.73 -3.54
N GLY A 28 -1.94 5.40 -3.39
CA GLY A 28 -1.46 4.44 -2.40
C GLY A 28 -0.01 4.08 -2.61
N ALA A 29 0.57 3.38 -1.63
CA ALA A 29 1.91 2.85 -1.70
C ALA A 29 1.98 1.43 -1.15
N VAL A 30 2.87 0.62 -1.71
CA VAL A 30 3.11 -0.76 -1.30
C VAL A 30 4.59 -0.96 -0.95
N CYS A 31 4.83 -1.40 0.28
CA CYS A 31 6.16 -1.76 0.75
C CYS A 31 6.21 -3.27 1.01
N TYR A 32 7.24 -3.92 0.50
CA TYR A 32 7.59 -5.28 0.88
C TYR A 32 8.84 -5.23 1.75
N GLU A 33 8.78 -5.84 2.93
CA GLU A 33 9.96 -6.04 3.75
C GLU A 33 10.84 -7.14 3.15
N THR A 34 12.14 -6.87 3.06
CA THR A 34 13.13 -7.86 2.65
C THR A 34 13.41 -8.80 3.81
N ASN A 35 13.19 -10.10 3.62
CA ASN A 35 13.54 -11.11 4.62
C ASN A 35 15.08 -11.13 4.78
N VAL A 36 15.60 -10.53 5.84
CA VAL A 36 17.05 -10.34 6.06
C VAL A 36 17.76 -11.57 6.65
N LEU A 37 17.06 -12.66 6.93
CA LEU A 37 17.62 -13.85 7.59
C LEU A 37 17.21 -15.19 6.97
N GLY A 38 16.95 -15.24 5.66
CA GLY A 38 16.71 -16.51 4.96
C GLY A 38 15.36 -17.18 5.26
N PHE A 39 14.46 -16.50 5.98
CA PHE A 39 13.09 -16.95 6.21
C PHE A 39 12.35 -17.14 4.87
N ARG A 40 12.05 -18.40 4.54
CA ARG A 40 11.20 -18.78 3.41
C ARG A 40 9.74 -18.68 3.86
N GLY A 41 9.10 -17.55 3.57
CA GLY A 41 7.70 -17.30 3.90
C GLY A 41 7.15 -16.08 3.14
N PRO A 42 5.83 -15.85 3.19
CA PRO A 42 5.21 -14.67 2.59
C PRO A 42 5.89 -13.39 3.11
N ARG A 43 6.35 -12.52 2.20
CA ARG A 43 6.97 -11.25 2.56
C ARG A 43 5.95 -10.38 3.29
N LYS A 44 6.36 -9.75 4.40
CA LYS A 44 5.52 -8.74 5.05
C LYS A 44 5.31 -7.58 4.09
N MET A 45 4.04 -7.27 3.83
CA MET A 45 3.57 -6.29 2.88
C MET A 45 2.78 -5.24 3.66
N THR A 46 3.23 -4.00 3.58
CA THR A 46 2.52 -2.82 4.11
C THR A 46 1.89 -2.09 2.93
N VAL A 47 0.61 -1.78 3.04
CA VAL A 47 -0.14 -0.98 2.08
C VAL A 47 -0.57 0.30 2.76
N ILE A 48 -0.33 1.43 2.11
CA ILE A 48 -0.72 2.75 2.60
C ILE A 48 -1.70 3.31 1.60
N ILE A 49 -2.85 3.77 2.06
CA ILE A 49 -3.84 4.48 1.23
C ILE A 49 -4.23 5.78 1.93
N PRO A 50 -4.64 6.82 1.18
CA PRO A 50 -5.25 8.00 1.80
C PRO A 50 -6.57 7.63 2.50
N GLU A 51 -6.83 8.26 3.63
CA GLU A 51 -8.03 8.06 4.44
C GLU A 51 -9.30 8.51 3.70
N ILE A 52 -10.44 7.92 4.07
CA ILE A 52 -11.77 8.33 3.61
C ILE A 52 -12.37 9.26 4.68
N ASN A 53 -12.78 10.46 4.29
CA ASN A 53 -13.40 11.42 5.19
C ASN A 53 -14.85 11.04 5.55
N ALA A 54 -15.48 11.82 6.44
CA ALA A 54 -16.87 11.62 6.87
C ALA A 54 -17.90 11.70 5.73
N GLN A 55 -17.55 12.31 4.59
CA GLN A 55 -18.37 12.39 3.38
C GLN A 55 -18.14 11.20 2.43
N ASN A 56 -17.44 10.15 2.88
CA ASN A 56 -17.07 8.98 2.08
C ASN A 56 -16.20 9.34 0.85
N GLN A 57 -15.37 10.38 0.97
CA GLN A 57 -14.45 10.82 -0.07
C GLN A 57 -13.00 10.59 0.38
N ARG A 58 -12.17 10.07 -0.52
CA ARG A 58 -10.74 9.93 -0.28
C ARG A 58 -10.10 11.31 -0.09
N ILE A 59 -9.35 11.49 0.99
CA ILE A 59 -8.50 12.66 1.18
C ILE A 59 -7.46 12.70 0.06
N ARG A 60 -7.37 13.84 -0.63
CA ARG A 60 -6.42 14.01 -1.75
C ARG A 60 -5.01 14.19 -1.22
N ILE A 61 -4.05 13.51 -1.84
CA ILE A 61 -2.63 13.64 -1.54
C ILE A 61 -1.93 13.97 -2.85
N GLN A 62 -1.63 15.26 -3.04
CA GLN A 62 -0.97 15.80 -4.24
C GLN A 62 0.40 16.34 -3.83
N PRO A 63 1.43 15.48 -3.73
CA PRO A 63 2.74 15.92 -3.29
C PRO A 63 3.36 16.84 -4.34
N GLN A 64 3.86 18.00 -3.92
CA GLN A 64 4.60 18.92 -4.80
C GLN A 64 6.10 18.60 -4.85
N ASN A 65 6.60 17.85 -3.86
CA ASN A 65 7.98 17.41 -3.73
C ASN A 65 8.03 16.03 -3.05
N GLU A 66 9.18 15.36 -3.08
CA GLU A 66 9.35 14.02 -2.48
C GLU A 66 9.04 13.98 -0.98
N GLN A 67 9.25 15.10 -0.26
CA GLN A 67 8.99 15.17 1.17
C GLN A 67 7.49 15.08 1.48
N GLU A 68 6.62 15.45 0.55
CA GLU A 68 5.16 15.39 0.72
C GLU A 68 4.55 14.03 0.35
N SER A 69 5.32 13.12 -0.24
CA SER A 69 4.85 11.78 -0.64
C SER A 69 4.30 10.97 0.54
N LEU A 70 3.40 10.03 0.26
CA LEU A 70 2.83 9.07 1.21
C LEU A 70 3.92 8.37 2.04
N LEU A 71 4.95 7.90 1.35
CA LEU A 71 6.05 7.17 1.97
C LEU A 71 6.88 8.06 2.90
N SER A 72 7.24 9.27 2.46
CA SER A 72 7.98 10.23 3.27
C SER A 72 7.17 10.68 4.49
N ARG A 73 5.86 10.91 4.34
CA ARG A 73 4.96 11.22 5.45
C ARG A 73 4.94 10.11 6.48
N LEU A 74 4.78 8.85 6.06
CA LEU A 74 4.80 7.72 6.98
C LEU A 74 6.16 7.56 7.68
N GLN A 75 7.27 7.71 6.96
CA GLN A 75 8.62 7.58 7.53
C GLN A 75 8.90 8.62 8.62
N ARG A 76 8.28 9.80 8.54
CA ARG A 76 8.36 10.85 9.57
C ARG A 76 7.32 10.67 10.70
N GLY A 77 6.52 9.62 10.67
CA GLY A 77 5.47 9.36 11.65
C GLY A 77 4.16 10.14 11.43
N ALA A 78 4.01 10.87 10.32
CA ALA A 78 2.80 11.61 9.99
C ALA A 78 1.73 10.65 9.45
N ARG A 79 0.92 10.07 10.36
CA ARG A 79 -0.15 9.10 10.05
C ARG A 79 -1.52 9.73 9.77
N GLN A 80 -1.71 11.02 10.11
CA GLN A 80 -3.00 11.68 9.90
C GLN A 80 -3.39 11.69 8.41
N GLY A 81 -4.63 11.31 8.10
CA GLY A 81 -5.12 11.23 6.74
C GLY A 81 -4.62 10.00 5.97
N LEU A 82 -3.98 9.04 6.64
CA LEU A 82 -3.45 7.80 6.05
C LEU A 82 -4.05 6.58 6.76
N VAL A 83 -4.39 5.57 5.98
CA VAL A 83 -4.74 4.24 6.48
C VAL A 83 -3.60 3.29 6.19
N LEU A 84 -3.10 2.65 7.25
CA LEU A 84 -2.07 1.62 7.15
C LEU A 84 -2.73 0.25 7.17
N LEU A 85 -2.44 -0.55 6.17
CA LEU A 85 -2.91 -1.92 6.03
C LEU A 85 -1.71 -2.85 5.90
N GLN A 86 -1.93 -4.12 6.18
CA GLN A 86 -0.91 -5.16 6.05
C GLN A 86 -1.48 -6.41 5.42
N ASN A 87 -0.63 -7.26 4.85
CA ASN A 87 -1.09 -8.60 4.52
C ASN A 87 -1.42 -9.38 5.78
N LYS A 88 -2.55 -10.11 5.75
CA LYS A 88 -2.92 -11.03 6.82
C LYS A 88 -1.88 -12.14 6.92
N ALA A 89 -1.45 -12.43 8.16
CA ALA A 89 -0.61 -13.58 8.44
C ALA A 89 -1.42 -14.87 8.20
N PRO A 90 -0.85 -15.89 7.52
CA PRO A 90 -1.55 -17.15 7.33
C PRO A 90 -1.71 -17.88 8.67
N SER A 91 -2.75 -18.70 8.77
CA SER A 91 -2.99 -19.55 9.94
C SER A 91 -2.59 -20.98 9.63
N TRP A 92 -2.08 -21.69 10.63
CA TRP A 92 -1.79 -23.11 10.48
C TRP A 92 -3.10 -23.90 10.30
N SER A 93 -3.16 -24.75 9.26
CA SER A 93 -4.23 -25.72 9.07
C SER A 93 -3.72 -27.12 9.37
N ASN A 94 -4.37 -27.81 10.32
CA ASN A 94 -4.09 -29.20 10.64
C ASN A 94 -4.51 -30.15 9.51
N GLU A 95 -5.55 -29.81 8.75
CA GLU A 95 -6.06 -30.63 7.65
C GLU A 95 -5.07 -30.73 6.49
N SER A 96 -4.42 -29.61 6.14
CA SER A 96 -3.44 -29.55 5.05
C SER A 96 -1.99 -29.62 5.51
N GLY A 97 -1.73 -29.56 6.83
CA GLY A 97 -0.38 -29.50 7.40
C GLY A 97 0.43 -28.29 6.91
N ALA A 98 -0.21 -27.14 6.70
CA ALA A 98 0.41 -25.97 6.08
C ALA A 98 -0.17 -24.65 6.58
N TYR A 99 0.59 -23.57 6.42
CA TYR A 99 0.11 -22.20 6.62
C TYR A 99 -0.77 -21.78 5.44
N VAL A 100 -2.03 -21.47 5.72
CA VAL A 100 -3.05 -21.14 4.71
C VAL A 100 -3.79 -19.85 5.05
N LEU A 101 -4.38 -19.23 4.03
CA LEU A 101 -5.36 -18.16 4.17
C LEU A 101 -6.71 -18.69 3.69
N ASN A 102 -7.77 -18.40 4.44
CA ASN A 102 -9.13 -18.75 4.04
C ASN A 102 -9.67 -17.74 3.04
N PHE A 103 -9.76 -18.13 1.77
CA PHE A 103 -10.33 -17.32 0.70
C PHE A 103 -11.80 -17.62 0.41
N HIS A 104 -12.45 -18.50 1.20
CA HIS A 104 -13.84 -18.96 1.02
C HIS A 104 -14.11 -19.44 -0.41
N GLY A 105 -13.24 -20.32 -0.92
CA GLY A 105 -13.34 -20.88 -2.28
C GLY A 105 -12.94 -19.95 -3.43
N ARG A 106 -12.65 -18.66 -3.18
CA ARG A 106 -12.26 -17.70 -4.24
C ARG A 106 -10.86 -17.92 -4.81
N VAL A 107 -10.01 -18.66 -4.12
CA VAL A 107 -8.66 -19.01 -4.54
C VAL A 107 -8.52 -20.52 -4.51
N THR A 108 -8.23 -21.11 -5.67
CA THR A 108 -8.19 -22.57 -5.86
C THR A 108 -6.80 -23.10 -6.17
N ARG A 109 -5.83 -22.23 -6.48
CA ARG A 109 -4.44 -22.60 -6.78
C ARG A 109 -3.49 -21.99 -5.76
N ALA A 110 -2.63 -22.82 -5.19
CA ALA A 110 -1.58 -22.37 -4.27
C ALA A 110 -0.58 -21.44 -4.97
N SER A 111 -0.26 -20.31 -4.36
CA SER A 111 0.73 -19.35 -4.87
C SER A 111 1.22 -18.42 -3.76
N VAL A 112 2.48 -18.00 -3.82
CA VAL A 112 3.01 -16.89 -2.99
C VAL A 112 2.36 -15.54 -3.33
N LYS A 113 1.58 -15.47 -4.41
CA LYS A 113 0.79 -14.31 -4.81
C LYS A 113 -0.57 -14.25 -4.10
N ASN A 114 -0.92 -15.26 -3.31
CA ASN A 114 -2.18 -15.30 -2.57
C ASN A 114 -1.99 -14.53 -1.26
N PHE A 115 -2.61 -13.37 -1.15
CA PHE A 115 -2.60 -12.56 0.07
C PHE A 115 -3.97 -11.93 0.31
N GLN A 116 -4.23 -11.54 1.55
CA GLN A 116 -5.38 -10.73 1.94
C GLN A 116 -4.83 -9.48 2.59
N ILE A 117 -5.36 -8.30 2.24
CA ILE A 117 -5.00 -7.05 2.91
C ILE A 117 -6.02 -6.79 4.02
N VAL A 118 -5.53 -6.47 5.20
CA VAL A 118 -6.34 -6.22 6.40
C VAL A 118 -5.82 -4.97 7.11
N HIS A 119 -6.69 -4.32 7.87
CA HIS A 119 -6.25 -3.35 8.85
C HIS A 119 -5.53 -4.09 9.99
N PRO A 120 -4.39 -3.59 10.50
CA PRO A 120 -3.84 -4.06 11.77
C PRO A 120 -4.81 -3.63 12.87
N ASP A 121 -5.59 -4.56 13.42
CA ASP A 121 -6.36 -4.31 14.63
C ASP A 121 -5.43 -3.84 15.78
#